data_AF-A0A967KJD9-F1
#
_entry.id   AF-A0A967KJD9-F1
#
_cell.length_a   1.000
_cell.length_b   1.000
_cell.length_c   1.000
_cell.angle_alpha   90.00
_cell.angle_beta   90.00
_cell.angle_gamma   90.00
#
_symmetry.space_group_name_H-M   'P 1'
#
loop_
_entity.id
_entity.type
_entity.pdbx_description
1 polymer ?
#
loop_
_entity_poly.entity_id
_entity_poly.type
_entity_poly.pdbx_seq_one_letter_code
_entity_poly.pdbx_strand_id
1 'polypeptide(L)'
;ILQQITGINSVFFYAPMIFEQSGIGTDASFMQAVLVGLVNLVFTVIAILTIDKLGRRPLLGGGLALIAACMLLLSWGFGTASYTLNDAAAANLPASIDRAALQPVVGQTFDSDVAFREAVVEAIGPEAYLEHGPALVKDAIDINPTLILVGILGFVAGFAVSLGPVMWVLFSELFPNRIRGLAISFVGLINSGVSFTVQLVFPWELERIGNSATFLIYGLFALAGLVFVLKLLPETKGKTLEELEATLVGQRAGGSVE
;
A
#
# COMPACT_ATOMS: atom_id res chain seq x y z
N ILE A 1 3.68 -5.40 12.86
CA ILE A 1 4.78 -5.03 11.93
C ILE A 1 4.39 -5.39 10.50
N LEU A 2 4.27 -6.69 10.15
CA LEU A 2 4.03 -7.12 8.77
C LEU A 2 2.83 -6.41 8.09
N GLN A 3 1.72 -6.27 8.81
CA GLN A 3 0.51 -5.57 8.33
C GLN A 3 0.75 -4.13 7.85
N GLN A 4 1.69 -3.42 8.48
CA GLN A 4 1.92 -2.00 8.20
C GLN A 4 2.99 -1.81 7.13
N ILE A 5 4.05 -2.61 7.17
CA ILE A 5 5.15 -2.55 6.19
C ILE A 5 4.75 -3.04 4.79
N THR A 6 3.55 -3.61 4.62
CA THR A 6 2.95 -3.89 3.31
C THR A 6 2.29 -2.65 2.70
N GLY A 7 2.31 -1.49 3.38
CA GLY A 7 1.91 -0.20 2.82
C GLY A 7 0.41 0.10 2.88
N ILE A 8 -0.37 -0.60 3.71
CA ILE A 8 -1.84 -0.46 3.70
C ILE A 8 -2.31 0.96 3.97
N ASN A 9 -1.84 1.57 5.06
CA ASN A 9 -2.30 2.90 5.43
C ASN A 9 -1.83 3.94 4.42
N SER A 10 -0.61 3.80 3.90
CA SER A 10 -0.10 4.64 2.83
C SER A 10 -0.99 4.58 1.58
N VAL A 11 -1.30 3.39 1.07
CA VAL A 11 -2.19 3.28 -0.09
C VAL A 11 -3.59 3.81 0.21
N PHE A 12 -4.15 3.57 1.40
CA PHE A 12 -5.48 4.09 1.75
C PHE A 12 -5.53 5.62 1.81
N PHE A 13 -4.55 6.26 2.44
CA PHE A 13 -4.52 7.72 2.58
C PHE A 13 -4.14 8.42 1.27
N TYR A 14 -3.25 7.81 0.48
CA TYR A 14 -2.73 8.42 -0.75
C TYR A 14 -3.40 7.92 -2.04
N ALA A 15 -4.30 6.94 -1.99
CA ALA A 15 -5.01 6.44 -3.19
C ALA A 15 -5.70 7.55 -4.00
N PRO A 16 -6.45 8.50 -3.40
CA PRO A 16 -7.09 9.57 -4.17
C PRO A 16 -6.07 10.43 -4.93
N MET A 17 -4.94 10.74 -4.28
CA MET A 17 -3.84 11.49 -4.87
C MET A 17 -3.17 10.71 -6.01
N ILE A 18 -2.93 9.41 -5.82
CA ILE A 18 -2.36 8.53 -6.86
C ILE A 18 -3.29 8.44 -8.08
N PHE A 19 -4.60 8.35 -7.84
CA PHE A 19 -5.60 8.33 -8.93
C PHE A 19 -5.64 9.63 -9.69
N GLU A 20 -5.66 10.76 -8.98
CA GLU A 20 -5.59 12.08 -9.59
C GLU A 20 -4.32 12.25 -10.42
N GLN A 21 -3.17 11.82 -9.89
CA GLN A 21 -1.89 11.83 -10.60
C GLN A 21 -1.81 10.86 -11.76
N SER A 22 -2.65 9.82 -11.83
CA SER A 22 -2.68 8.86 -12.95
C SER A 22 -3.46 9.36 -14.18
N GLY A 23 -3.81 10.65 -14.21
CA GLY A 23 -4.57 11.27 -15.31
C GLY A 23 -6.09 11.10 -15.21
N ILE A 24 -6.58 10.47 -14.14
CA ILE A 24 -8.01 10.28 -13.91
C ILE A 24 -8.56 11.57 -13.29
N GLY A 25 -9.57 12.19 -13.91
CA GLY A 25 -10.14 13.47 -13.46
C GLY A 25 -10.55 13.47 -11.98
N THR A 26 -10.60 14.65 -11.36
CA THR A 26 -10.86 14.82 -9.92
C THR A 26 -12.20 14.23 -9.48
N ASP A 27 -13.25 14.35 -10.29
CA ASP A 27 -14.55 13.76 -9.99
C ASP A 27 -14.51 12.22 -9.99
N ALA A 28 -13.67 11.65 -10.88
CA ALA A 28 -13.47 10.22 -10.97
C ALA A 28 -12.53 9.70 -9.86
N SER A 29 -11.57 10.49 -9.37
CA SER A 29 -10.69 10.09 -8.26
C SER A 29 -11.46 9.96 -6.93
N PHE A 30 -12.41 10.85 -6.64
CA PHE A 30 -13.31 10.70 -5.49
C PHE A 30 -14.20 9.45 -5.61
N MET A 31 -14.77 9.20 -6.79
CA MET A 31 -15.56 7.98 -7.03
C MET A 31 -14.73 6.71 -6.83
N GLN A 32 -13.45 6.74 -7.20
CA GLN A 32 -12.54 5.62 -6.99
C GLN A 32 -12.18 5.42 -5.51
N ALA A 33 -12.08 6.49 -4.71
CA ALA A 33 -11.92 6.37 -3.27
C ALA A 33 -13.14 5.68 -2.62
N VAL A 34 -14.35 6.02 -3.06
CA VAL A 34 -15.58 5.34 -2.66
C VAL A 34 -15.54 3.86 -3.08
N LEU A 35 -15.09 3.57 -4.30
CA LEU A 35 -14.95 2.21 -4.80
C LEU A 35 -13.93 1.40 -3.98
N VAL A 36 -12.80 1.99 -3.59
CA VAL A 36 -11.82 1.40 -2.67
C VAL A 36 -12.49 1.02 -1.35
N GLY A 37 -13.28 1.92 -0.76
CA GLY A 37 -14.05 1.66 0.45
C GLY A 37 -15.04 0.50 0.30
N LEU A 38 -15.75 0.45 -0.83
CA LEU A 38 -16.70 -0.61 -1.14
C LEU A 38 -16.01 -1.98 -1.33
N VAL A 39 -14.91 -2.01 -2.07
CA VAL A 39 -14.09 -3.23 -2.25
C VAL A 39 -13.58 -3.72 -0.91
N ASN A 40 -13.06 -2.82 -0.07
CA ASN A 40 -12.62 -3.17 1.27
C ASN A 40 -13.75 -3.80 2.10
N LEU A 41 -14.94 -3.21 2.08
CA LEU A 41 -16.10 -3.75 2.80
C LEU A 41 -16.52 -5.13 2.29
N VAL A 42 -16.69 -5.28 0.96
CA VAL A 42 -17.13 -6.53 0.34
C VAL A 42 -16.14 -7.67 0.62
N PHE A 43 -14.85 -7.43 0.42
CA PHE A 43 -13.83 -8.46 0.66
C PHE A 43 -13.63 -8.76 2.13
N THR A 44 -13.84 -7.78 3.03
CA THR A 44 -13.84 -8.03 4.48
C THR A 44 -14.99 -8.97 4.86
N VAL A 45 -16.19 -8.75 4.32
CA VAL A 45 -17.35 -9.65 4.54
C VAL A 45 -17.04 -11.05 3.99
N ILE A 46 -16.46 -11.16 2.79
CA ILE A 46 -16.04 -12.44 2.23
C ILE A 46 -15.04 -13.14 3.14
N ALA A 47 -14.05 -12.43 3.68
CA ALA A 47 -13.09 -12.99 4.63
C ALA A 47 -13.79 -13.55 5.86
N ILE A 48 -14.69 -12.78 6.48
CA ILE A 48 -15.43 -13.20 7.69
C ILE A 48 -16.25 -14.46 7.39
N LEU A 49 -16.91 -14.55 6.23
CA LEU A 49 -17.72 -15.72 5.86
C LEU A 49 -16.90 -16.95 5.50
N THR A 50 -15.64 -16.78 5.09
CA THR A 50 -14.78 -17.85 4.60
C THR A 50 -13.70 -18.30 5.60
N ILE A 51 -13.44 -17.51 6.65
CA ILE A 51 -12.36 -17.77 7.63
C ILE A 51 -12.48 -19.11 8.33
N ASP A 52 -13.70 -19.54 8.65
CA ASP A 52 -13.94 -20.82 9.32
C ASP A 52 -13.90 -22.00 8.34
N LYS A 53 -14.19 -21.76 7.06
CA LYS A 53 -14.15 -22.79 6.01
C LYS A 53 -12.75 -23.02 5.46
N LEU A 54 -12.03 -21.96 5.10
CA LEU A 54 -10.70 -22.05 4.49
C LEU A 54 -9.59 -22.18 5.54
N GLY A 55 -9.74 -21.57 6.71
CA GLY A 55 -8.68 -21.47 7.71
C GLY A 55 -7.89 -20.17 7.56
N ARG A 56 -7.03 -19.89 8.55
CA ARG A 56 -6.40 -18.57 8.71
C ARG A 56 -5.15 -18.46 7.82
N ARG A 57 -4.32 -19.50 7.77
CA ARG A 57 -3.08 -19.52 6.98
C ARG A 57 -3.30 -19.38 5.47
N PRO A 58 -4.23 -20.09 4.80
CA PRO A 58 -4.44 -19.94 3.36
C PRO A 58 -5.04 -18.57 3.00
N LEU A 59 -5.90 -17.99 3.85
CA LEU A 59 -6.40 -16.63 3.66
C LEU A 59 -5.28 -15.59 3.80
N LEU A 60 -4.46 -15.72 4.84
CA LEU A 60 -3.31 -14.83 5.05
C LEU A 60 -2.29 -14.94 3.90
N GLY A 61 -1.95 -16.15 3.48
CA GLY A 61 -1.04 -16.39 2.36
C GLY A 61 -1.61 -15.92 1.02
N GLY A 62 -2.87 -16.24 0.72
CA GLY A 62 -3.52 -15.83 -0.52
C GLY A 62 -3.63 -14.31 -0.66
N GLY A 63 -4.05 -13.62 0.40
CA GLY A 63 -4.14 -12.16 0.37
C GLY A 63 -2.78 -11.47 0.34
N LEU A 64 -1.75 -12.00 1.03
CA LEU A 64 -0.36 -11.49 0.90
C LEU A 64 0.21 -11.70 -0.51
N ALA A 65 -0.08 -12.83 -1.14
CA ALA A 65 0.32 -13.09 -2.52
C ALA A 65 -0.36 -12.11 -3.49
N LEU A 66 -1.66 -11.83 -3.29
CA LEU A 66 -2.38 -10.83 -4.07
C LEU A 66 -1.82 -9.43 -3.85
N ILE A 67 -1.55 -9.04 -2.60
CA ILE A 67 -0.90 -7.76 -2.26
C ILE A 67 0.44 -7.63 -2.98
N ALA A 68 1.30 -8.66 -2.91
CA ALA A 68 2.60 -8.65 -3.57
C ALA A 68 2.47 -8.51 -5.09
N ALA A 69 1.57 -9.27 -5.71
CA ALA A 69 1.32 -9.19 -7.15
C ALA A 69 0.83 -7.79 -7.57
N CYS A 70 -0.10 -7.20 -6.81
CA CYS A 70 -0.62 -5.87 -7.08
C CYS A 70 0.43 -4.77 -6.88
N MET A 71 1.26 -4.86 -5.84
CA MET A 71 2.36 -3.91 -5.62
C MET A 71 3.41 -3.97 -6.74
N LEU A 72 3.76 -5.17 -7.20
CA LEU A 72 4.65 -5.35 -8.35
C LEU A 72 4.03 -4.83 -9.64
N LEU A 73 2.72 -5.00 -9.83
CA LEU A 73 1.98 -4.46 -10.97
C LEU A 73 1.95 -2.93 -10.95
N LEU A 74 1.77 -2.30 -9.77
CA LEU A 74 1.86 -0.85 -9.62
C LEU A 74 3.28 -0.36 -9.89
N SER A 75 4.29 -1.02 -9.34
CA SER A 75 5.69 -0.69 -9.60
C SER A 75 6.01 -0.75 -11.09
N TRP A 76 5.56 -1.80 -11.78
CA TRP A 76 5.71 -1.92 -13.23
C TRP A 76 4.94 -0.83 -13.99
N GLY A 77 3.68 -0.58 -13.64
CA GLY A 77 2.86 0.45 -14.28
C GLY A 77 3.51 1.84 -14.21
N PHE A 78 3.95 2.25 -13.02
CA PHE A 78 4.68 3.50 -12.84
C PHE A 78 6.09 3.48 -13.45
N GLY A 79 6.74 2.32 -13.55
CA GLY A 79 8.05 2.17 -14.19
C GLY A 79 7.99 2.27 -15.71
N THR A 80 6.82 2.08 -16.32
CA THR A 80 6.57 2.30 -17.75
C THR A 80 5.92 3.65 -18.06
N ALA A 81 5.65 4.45 -17.03
CA ALA A 81 5.05 5.76 -17.20
C ALA A 81 6.07 6.73 -17.80
N SER A 82 5.61 7.59 -18.69
CA SER A 82 6.42 8.69 -19.20
C SER A 82 5.76 10.02 -18.84
N TYR A 83 6.56 11.06 -18.69
CA TYR A 83 6.10 12.37 -18.27
C TYR A 83 6.52 13.39 -19.33
N THR A 84 5.55 13.92 -20.08
CA THR A 84 5.79 14.92 -21.13
C THR A 84 4.83 16.09 -20.95
N LEU A 85 5.36 17.26 -20.61
CA LEU A 85 4.55 18.46 -20.49
C LEU A 85 4.31 19.08 -21.87
N ASN A 86 3.06 19.08 -22.32
CA ASN A 86 2.65 19.68 -23.58
C ASN A 86 2.38 21.19 -23.43
N ASP A 87 2.56 21.95 -24.53
CA ASP A 87 2.28 23.40 -24.57
C ASP A 87 0.85 23.75 -24.11
N ALA A 88 -0.12 22.89 -24.42
CA ALA A 88 -1.52 23.06 -24.01
C ALA A 88 -1.72 22.93 -22.48
N ALA A 89 -0.95 22.04 -21.83
CA ALA A 89 -0.98 21.88 -20.37
C ALA A 89 -0.31 23.06 -19.68
N ALA A 90 0.83 23.54 -20.22
CA ALA A 90 1.50 24.75 -19.74
C ALA A 90 0.60 26.01 -19.88
N ALA A 91 -0.30 26.04 -20.88
CA ALA A 91 -1.24 27.14 -21.08
C ALA A 91 -2.37 27.21 -20.03
N ASN A 92 -2.71 26.09 -19.39
CA ASN A 92 -3.74 26.00 -18.35
C ASN A 92 -3.25 26.48 -16.97
N LEU A 93 -1.96 26.78 -16.82
CA LEU A 93 -1.42 27.27 -15.56
C LEU A 93 -1.90 28.71 -15.26
N PRO A 94 -2.19 29.02 -13.99
CA PRO A 94 -2.59 30.35 -13.57
C PRO A 94 -1.52 31.38 -13.92
N ALA A 95 -1.95 32.63 -14.16
CA ALA A 95 -1.09 33.73 -14.58
C ALA A 95 -0.01 34.12 -13.55
N SER A 96 -0.02 33.53 -12.35
CA SER A 96 0.98 33.68 -11.30
C SER A 96 2.30 32.96 -11.60
N ILE A 97 2.30 31.94 -12.48
CA ILE A 97 3.52 31.22 -12.87
C ILE A 97 4.09 31.86 -14.14
N ASP A 98 5.39 32.18 -14.12
CA ASP A 98 6.09 32.60 -15.33
C ASP A 98 6.20 31.43 -16.32
N ARG A 99 5.38 31.48 -17.37
CA ARG A 99 5.35 30.47 -18.43
C ARG A 99 6.66 30.40 -19.20
N ALA A 100 7.43 31.49 -19.24
CA ALA A 100 8.75 31.48 -19.87
C ALA A 100 9.72 30.56 -19.10
N ALA A 101 9.55 30.43 -17.79
CA ALA A 101 10.38 29.59 -16.95
C ALA A 101 10.17 28.09 -17.21
N LEU A 102 8.99 27.68 -17.72
CA LEU A 102 8.67 26.28 -18.05
C LEU A 102 9.10 25.86 -19.46
N GLN A 103 9.46 26.80 -20.35
CA GLN A 103 9.93 26.48 -21.71
C GLN A 103 11.05 25.43 -21.79
N PRO A 104 12.04 25.36 -20.89
CA PRO A 104 13.05 24.32 -20.97
C PRO A 104 12.50 22.93 -20.67
N VAL A 105 11.39 22.79 -19.94
CA VAL A 105 10.79 21.50 -19.57
C VAL A 105 9.74 21.04 -20.58
N VAL A 106 9.05 21.99 -21.22
CA VAL A 106 8.00 21.71 -22.19
C VAL A 106 8.55 20.95 -23.41
N GLY A 107 7.87 19.87 -23.79
CA GLY A 107 8.27 19.00 -24.90
C GLY A 107 9.42 18.03 -24.59
N GLN A 108 10.01 18.07 -23.40
CA GLN A 108 10.91 17.02 -22.93
C GLN A 108 10.10 15.85 -22.34
N THR A 109 10.55 14.63 -22.62
CA THR A 109 9.99 13.40 -22.05
C THR A 109 10.91 12.89 -20.96
N PHE A 110 10.35 12.65 -19.77
CA PHE A 110 11.05 12.08 -18.64
C PHE A 110 10.53 10.66 -18.35
N ASP A 111 11.44 9.75 -18.02
CA ASP A 111 11.13 8.34 -17.71
C ASP A 111 10.74 8.13 -16.24
N SER A 112 10.78 9.18 -15.40
CA SER A 112 10.37 9.08 -13.99
C SER A 112 9.73 10.38 -13.49
N ASP A 113 8.85 10.21 -12.51
CA ASP A 113 8.21 11.30 -11.77
C ASP A 113 9.22 12.17 -11.02
N VAL A 114 10.29 11.57 -10.51
CA VAL A 114 11.37 12.29 -9.81
C VAL A 114 12.10 13.22 -10.76
N ALA A 115 12.53 12.72 -11.93
CA ALA A 115 13.25 13.53 -12.92
C ALA A 115 12.38 14.66 -13.46
N PHE A 116 11.10 14.38 -13.74
CA PHE A 116 10.14 15.40 -14.14
C PHE A 116 9.98 16.48 -13.06
N ARG A 117 9.79 16.07 -11.81
CA ARG A 117 9.66 17.02 -10.69
C ARG A 117 10.90 17.88 -10.54
N GLU A 118 12.09 17.30 -10.57
CA GLU A 118 13.34 18.05 -10.42
C GLU A 118 13.47 19.13 -11.50
N ALA A 119 13.17 18.78 -12.76
CA ALA A 119 13.18 19.74 -13.86
C ALA A 119 12.13 20.85 -13.68
N VAL A 120 10.92 20.52 -13.23
CA VAL A 120 9.87 21.51 -12.95
C VAL A 120 10.25 22.40 -11.77
N VAL A 121 10.76 21.85 -10.68
CA VAL A 121 11.18 22.61 -9.48
C VAL A 121 12.35 23.54 -9.82
N GLU A 122 13.28 23.12 -10.68
CA GLU A 122 14.35 23.98 -11.19
C GLU A 122 13.80 25.15 -12.02
N ALA A 123 12.73 24.91 -12.79
CA ALA A 123 12.07 25.92 -13.60
C ALA A 123 11.25 26.94 -12.79
N ILE A 124 10.33 26.48 -11.92
CA ILE A 124 9.34 27.36 -11.25
C ILE A 124 9.61 27.60 -9.76
N GLY A 125 10.60 26.91 -9.19
CA GLY A 125 10.91 26.95 -7.77
C GLY A 125 10.04 26.00 -6.92
N PRO A 126 10.48 25.68 -5.69
CA PRO A 126 9.82 24.70 -4.84
C PRO A 126 8.45 25.17 -4.32
N GLU A 127 8.28 26.47 -4.04
CA GLU A 127 7.01 27.03 -3.54
C GLU A 127 5.89 26.92 -4.57
N ALA A 128 6.17 27.27 -5.83
CA ALA A 128 5.20 27.15 -6.93
C ALA A 128 4.88 25.68 -7.25
N TYR A 129 5.86 24.78 -7.13
CA TYR A 129 5.63 23.34 -7.30
C TYR A 129 4.73 22.76 -6.20
N LEU A 130 4.84 23.22 -4.95
CA LEU A 130 3.95 22.75 -3.87
C LEU A 130 2.48 23.07 -4.16
N GLU A 131 2.21 24.21 -4.81
CA GLU A 131 0.85 24.64 -5.14
C GLU A 131 0.33 24.00 -6.44
N HIS A 132 1.18 23.86 -7.47
CA HIS A 132 0.75 23.50 -8.82
C HIS A 132 1.33 22.18 -9.36
N GLY A 133 2.29 21.58 -8.66
CA GLY A 133 2.99 20.36 -9.05
C GLY A 133 2.08 19.16 -9.31
N PRO A 134 1.11 18.83 -8.44
CA PRO A 134 0.19 17.71 -8.69
C PRO A 134 -0.60 17.84 -10.00
N ALA A 135 -1.04 19.05 -10.36
CA ALA A 135 -1.73 19.32 -11.61
C ALA A 135 -0.80 19.16 -12.82
N LEU A 136 0.45 19.65 -12.71
CA LEU A 136 1.47 19.47 -13.74
C LEU A 136 1.82 18.01 -13.98
N VAL A 137 1.98 17.22 -12.90
CA VAL A 137 2.24 15.78 -12.99
C VAL A 137 1.06 15.07 -13.66
N LYS A 138 -0.17 15.39 -13.25
CA LYS A 138 -1.39 14.82 -13.84
C LYS A 138 -1.50 15.08 -15.33
N ASP A 139 -1.16 16.28 -15.79
CA ASP A 139 -1.26 16.65 -17.20
C ASP A 139 -0.08 16.11 -18.04
N ALA A 140 1.07 15.85 -17.39
CA ALA A 140 2.28 15.36 -18.06
C ALA A 140 2.35 13.83 -18.16
N ILE A 141 1.72 13.11 -17.22
CA ILE A 141 1.84 11.66 -17.14
C ILE A 141 1.08 10.95 -18.27
N ASP A 142 1.78 10.06 -18.97
CA ASP A 142 1.20 9.07 -19.86
C ASP A 142 1.38 7.68 -19.24
N ILE A 143 0.27 7.13 -18.77
CA ILE A 143 0.20 5.83 -18.08
C ILE A 143 -1.17 5.19 -18.35
N ASN A 144 -1.29 3.88 -18.19
CA ASN A 144 -2.58 3.20 -18.23
C ASN A 144 -3.35 3.38 -16.89
N PRO A 145 -4.36 4.26 -16.80
CA PRO A 145 -5.08 4.52 -15.55
C PRO A 145 -5.85 3.30 -15.05
N THR A 146 -6.36 2.46 -15.97
CA THR A 146 -7.09 1.24 -15.62
C THR A 146 -6.17 0.22 -14.94
N LEU A 147 -4.92 0.12 -15.37
CA LEU A 147 -3.91 -0.74 -14.74
C LEU A 147 -3.67 -0.31 -13.27
N ILE A 148 -3.50 0.99 -13.03
CA ILE A 148 -3.29 1.53 -11.69
C ILE A 148 -4.54 1.30 -10.81
N LEU A 149 -5.73 1.49 -11.37
CA LEU A 149 -6.99 1.19 -10.69
C LEU A 149 -7.09 -0.29 -10.29
N VAL A 150 -6.83 -1.21 -11.21
CA VAL A 150 -6.85 -2.64 -10.92
C VAL A 150 -5.79 -3.01 -9.88
N GLY A 151 -4.60 -2.40 -9.93
CA GLY A 151 -3.53 -2.58 -8.95
C GLY A 151 -3.96 -2.16 -7.55
N ILE A 152 -4.50 -0.95 -7.38
CA ILE A 152 -4.94 -0.43 -6.08
C ILE A 152 -6.14 -1.22 -5.54
N LEU A 153 -7.16 -1.48 -6.37
CA LEU A 153 -8.34 -2.25 -5.93
C LEU A 153 -7.97 -3.69 -5.58
N GLY A 154 -7.09 -4.33 -6.36
CA GLY A 154 -6.60 -5.67 -6.07
C GLY A 154 -5.78 -5.73 -4.78
N PHE A 155 -4.93 -4.72 -4.53
CA PHE A 155 -4.21 -4.57 -3.27
C PHE A 155 -5.16 -4.47 -2.08
N VAL A 156 -6.17 -3.60 -2.17
CA VAL A 156 -7.19 -3.40 -1.14
C VAL A 156 -7.98 -4.68 -0.89
N ALA A 157 -8.39 -5.37 -1.96
CA ALA A 157 -9.09 -6.65 -1.87
C ALA A 157 -8.23 -7.72 -1.17
N GLY A 158 -6.94 -7.81 -1.55
CA GLY A 158 -5.96 -8.71 -0.94
C GLY A 158 -5.78 -8.44 0.56
N PHE A 159 -5.73 -7.18 0.97
CA PHE A 159 -5.66 -6.82 2.37
C PHE A 159 -6.95 -7.14 3.13
N ALA A 160 -8.10 -6.77 2.57
CA ALA A 160 -9.41 -6.96 3.16
C ALA A 160 -9.75 -8.45 3.39
N VAL A 161 -9.26 -9.34 2.52
CA VAL A 161 -9.45 -10.79 2.69
C VAL A 161 -8.43 -11.45 3.63
N SER A 162 -7.37 -10.74 4.03
CA SER A 162 -6.24 -11.30 4.79
C SER A 162 -5.86 -10.50 6.03
N LEU A 163 -4.83 -9.66 5.92
CA LEU A 163 -4.17 -8.92 7.00
C LEU A 163 -5.11 -7.96 7.74
N GLY A 164 -6.25 -7.60 7.16
CA GLY A 164 -7.30 -6.86 7.86
C GLY A 164 -7.95 -7.74 8.94
N PRO A 165 -8.99 -8.51 8.63
CA PRO A 165 -9.77 -9.24 9.64
C PRO A 165 -9.04 -10.46 10.20
N VAL A 166 -8.35 -11.24 9.35
CA VAL A 166 -7.81 -12.56 9.74
C VAL A 166 -6.67 -12.42 10.75
N MET A 167 -5.85 -11.38 10.63
CA MET A 167 -4.75 -11.13 11.57
C MET A 167 -5.25 -10.82 12.98
N TRP A 168 -6.32 -10.02 13.12
CA TRP A 168 -6.89 -9.70 14.43
C TRP A 168 -7.62 -10.89 15.07
N VAL A 169 -8.27 -11.74 14.26
CA VAL A 169 -8.83 -13.01 14.73
C VAL A 169 -7.72 -13.94 15.22
N LEU A 170 -6.64 -14.07 14.47
CA LEU A 170 -5.49 -14.88 14.84
C LEU A 170 -4.85 -14.41 16.17
N PHE A 171 -4.74 -13.11 16.41
CA PHE A 171 -4.25 -12.60 17.69
C PHE A 171 -5.17 -12.94 18.87
N SER A 172 -6.49 -12.92 18.67
CA SER A 172 -7.41 -13.28 19.76
C SER A 172 -7.35 -14.78 20.10
N GLU A 173 -7.03 -15.63 19.12
CA GLU A 173 -6.81 -17.07 19.26
C GLU A 173 -5.43 -17.44 19.84
N LEU A 174 -4.38 -16.69 19.51
CA LEU A 174 -3.00 -16.98 19.93
C LEU A 174 -2.73 -16.65 21.40
N PHE A 175 -3.38 -15.62 21.95
CA PHE A 175 -3.08 -15.17 23.30
C PHE A 175 -3.94 -15.88 24.36
N PRO A 176 -3.34 -16.38 25.46
CA PRO A 176 -4.07 -16.98 26.57
C PRO A 176 -5.09 -16.01 27.18
N ASN A 177 -6.23 -16.55 27.62
CA ASN A 177 -7.35 -15.77 28.19
C ASN A 177 -6.91 -14.74 29.25
N ARG A 178 -5.95 -15.13 30.11
CA ARG A 178 -5.49 -14.31 31.25
C ARG A 178 -4.79 -13.02 30.83
N ILE A 179 -4.06 -13.02 29.71
CA ILE A 179 -3.24 -11.88 29.27
C ILE A 179 -3.72 -11.25 27.96
N ARG A 180 -4.76 -11.81 27.32
CA ARG A 180 -5.24 -11.40 26.00
C ARG A 180 -5.45 -9.89 25.88
N GLY A 181 -6.16 -9.27 26.82
CA GLY A 181 -6.45 -7.84 26.77
C GLY A 181 -5.18 -6.98 26.76
N LEU A 182 -4.20 -7.34 27.60
CA LEU A 182 -2.91 -6.64 27.68
C LEU A 182 -2.07 -6.88 26.42
N ALA A 183 -1.99 -8.13 25.95
CA ALA A 183 -1.24 -8.51 24.77
C ALA A 183 -1.77 -7.81 23.50
N ILE A 184 -3.09 -7.80 23.30
CA ILE A 184 -3.73 -7.12 22.17
C ILE A 184 -3.46 -5.62 22.22
N SER A 185 -3.55 -4.99 23.40
CA SER A 185 -3.25 -3.56 23.56
C SER A 185 -1.80 -3.24 23.21
N PHE A 186 -0.85 -4.09 23.62
CA PHE A 186 0.56 -3.92 23.28
C PHE A 186 0.85 -4.14 21.79
N VAL A 187 0.22 -5.15 21.18
CA VAL A 187 0.26 -5.36 19.72
C VAL A 187 -0.31 -4.15 18.99
N GLY A 188 -1.41 -3.59 19.48
CA GLY A 188 -2.02 -2.36 18.97
C GLY A 188 -1.06 -1.18 19.04
N LEU A 189 -0.35 -1.00 20.14
CA LEU A 189 0.66 0.07 20.29
C LEU A 189 1.80 -0.08 19.27
N ILE A 190 2.37 -1.29 19.12
CA ILE A 190 3.40 -1.56 18.11
C ILE A 190 2.84 -1.32 16.71
N ASN A 191 1.62 -1.80 16.44
CA ASN A 191 0.98 -1.62 15.15
C ASN A 191 0.81 -0.14 14.80
N SER A 192 0.35 0.69 15.75
CA SER A 192 0.23 2.12 15.57
C SER A 192 1.59 2.82 15.39
N GLY A 193 2.61 2.44 16.15
CA GLY A 193 3.96 3.01 16.00
C GLY A 193 4.60 2.71 14.64
N VAL A 194 4.46 1.47 14.15
CA VAL A 194 4.93 1.11 12.82
C VAL A 194 4.10 1.81 11.74
N SER A 195 2.77 1.88 11.92
CA SER A 195 1.87 2.60 11.02
C SER A 195 2.27 4.08 10.87
N PHE A 196 2.56 4.75 11.99
CA PHE A 196 3.03 6.13 12.01
C PHE A 196 4.35 6.27 11.24
N THR A 197 5.30 5.37 11.49
CA THR A 197 6.60 5.39 10.81
C THR A 197 6.46 5.20 9.31
N VAL A 198 5.66 4.22 8.87
CA VAL A 198 5.42 3.95 7.45
C VAL A 198 4.75 5.14 6.76
N GLN A 199 3.76 5.75 7.39
CA GLN A 199 3.10 6.94 6.83
C GLN A 199 3.99 8.18 6.82
N LEU A 200 4.98 8.28 7.73
CA LEU A 200 5.97 9.34 7.72
C LEU A 200 7.00 9.15 6.60
N VAL A 201 7.41 7.90 6.36
CA VAL A 201 8.43 7.53 5.37
C VAL A 201 7.86 7.52 3.95
N PHE A 202 6.60 7.11 3.77
CA PHE A 202 6.00 6.91 2.44
C PHE A 202 6.03 8.17 1.55
N PRO A 203 5.63 9.38 2.02
CA PRO A 203 5.73 10.59 1.20
C PRO A 203 7.17 10.94 0.85
N TRP A 204 8.10 10.70 1.78
CA TRP A 204 9.52 10.91 1.55
C TRP A 204 10.09 9.93 0.51
N GLU A 205 9.61 8.69 0.47
CA GLU A 205 9.95 7.72 -0.57
C GLU A 205 9.41 8.17 -1.94
N LEU A 206 8.13 8.53 -2.00
CA LEU A 206 7.53 9.07 -3.23
C LEU A 206 8.27 10.31 -3.73
N GLU A 207 8.71 11.17 -2.83
CA GLU A 207 9.51 12.31 -3.18
C GLU A 207 10.88 11.85 -3.72
N ARG A 208 11.69 11.14 -2.94
CA ARG A 208 13.10 10.94 -3.32
C ARG A 208 13.38 9.83 -4.32
N ILE A 209 12.63 8.73 -4.25
CA ILE A 209 12.89 7.54 -5.06
C ILE A 209 11.78 7.24 -6.07
N GLY A 210 10.67 7.99 -6.00
CA GLY A 210 9.58 7.93 -6.97
C GLY A 210 8.59 6.80 -6.73
N ASN A 211 7.47 6.87 -7.45
CA ASN A 211 6.36 5.92 -7.31
C ASN A 211 6.79 4.46 -7.60
N SER A 212 7.50 4.21 -8.70
CA SER A 212 7.85 2.85 -9.13
C SER A 212 8.71 2.11 -8.10
N ALA A 213 9.78 2.75 -7.60
CA ALA A 213 10.68 2.15 -6.61
C ALA A 213 10.00 1.98 -5.24
N THR A 214 9.16 2.94 -4.84
CA THR A 214 8.38 2.86 -3.60
C THR A 214 7.49 1.61 -3.61
N PHE A 215 6.66 1.43 -4.63
CA PHE A 215 5.80 0.23 -4.73
C PHE A 215 6.59 -1.08 -4.84
N LEU A 216 7.78 -1.06 -5.45
CA LEU A 216 8.67 -2.22 -5.48
C LEU A 216 9.09 -2.64 -4.06
N ILE A 217 9.51 -1.67 -3.23
CA ILE A 217 9.92 -1.92 -1.83
C ILE A 217 8.77 -2.56 -1.05
N TYR A 218 7.56 -2.01 -1.13
CA TYR A 218 6.38 -2.58 -0.47
C TYR A 218 6.01 -3.96 -1.02
N GLY A 219 6.17 -4.19 -2.33
CA GLY A 219 6.02 -5.51 -2.96
C GLY A 219 7.02 -6.54 -2.43
N LEU A 220 8.28 -6.15 -2.25
CA LEU A 220 9.31 -7.00 -1.67
C LEU A 220 9.04 -7.31 -0.18
N PHE A 221 8.57 -6.33 0.59
CA PHE A 221 8.12 -6.58 1.96
C PHE A 221 6.92 -7.51 2.02
N ALA A 222 5.98 -7.39 1.09
CA ALA A 222 4.85 -8.32 0.98
C ALA A 222 5.29 -9.73 0.62
N LEU A 223 6.26 -9.90 -0.28
CA LEU A 223 6.85 -11.21 -0.61
C LEU A 223 7.59 -11.82 0.58
N ALA A 224 8.40 -11.04 1.29
CA ALA A 224 9.07 -11.48 2.51
C ALA A 224 8.03 -11.89 3.58
N GLY A 225 6.95 -11.11 3.70
CA GLY A 225 5.78 -11.42 4.51
C GLY A 225 5.10 -12.73 4.15
N LEU A 226 4.89 -12.95 2.85
CA LEU A 226 4.32 -14.18 2.33
C LEU A 226 5.17 -15.39 2.71
N VAL A 227 6.49 -15.31 2.48
CA VAL A 227 7.43 -16.38 2.88
C VAL A 227 7.39 -16.61 4.39
N PHE A 228 7.33 -15.54 5.18
CA PHE A 228 7.22 -15.62 6.63
C PHE A 228 5.93 -16.31 7.07
N VAL A 229 4.77 -15.92 6.54
CA VAL A 229 3.48 -16.55 6.87
C VAL A 229 3.44 -18.01 6.44
N LEU A 230 3.98 -18.33 5.26
CA LEU A 230 4.01 -19.69 4.77
C LEU A 230 4.96 -20.59 5.57
N LYS A 231 6.04 -20.07 6.17
CA LYS A 231 6.99 -20.89 6.94
C LYS A 231 6.72 -20.93 8.44
N LEU A 232 6.41 -19.80 9.06
CA LEU A 232 6.32 -19.68 10.53
C LEU A 232 4.92 -19.84 11.10
N LEU A 233 3.87 -19.60 10.31
CA LEU A 233 2.51 -19.59 10.82
C LEU A 233 1.89 -20.99 10.74
N PRO A 234 1.68 -21.68 11.88
CA PRO A 234 0.94 -22.93 11.90
C PRO A 234 -0.54 -22.67 11.59
N GLU A 235 -1.23 -23.65 11.03
CA GLU A 235 -2.68 -23.56 10.82
C GLU A 235 -3.39 -23.64 12.18
N THR A 236 -4.27 -22.67 12.46
CA THR A 236 -5.06 -22.59 13.69
C THR A 236 -6.48 -23.14 13.53
N LYS A 237 -6.91 -23.42 12.30
CA LYS A 237 -8.25 -23.95 12.01
C LYS A 237 -8.55 -25.22 12.82
N GLY A 238 -9.67 -25.17 13.55
CA GLY A 238 -10.26 -26.33 14.22
C GLY A 238 -9.52 -26.79 15.48
N LYS A 239 -8.51 -26.05 15.93
CA LYS A 239 -7.79 -26.34 17.19
C LYS A 239 -8.36 -25.50 18.32
N THR A 240 -8.41 -26.08 19.52
CA THR A 240 -8.77 -25.32 20.72
C THR A 240 -7.59 -24.42 21.13
N LEU A 241 -7.87 -23.36 21.90
CA LEU A 241 -6.83 -22.48 22.47
C LEU A 241 -5.77 -23.27 23.25
N GLU A 242 -6.20 -24.32 23.95
CA GLU A 242 -5.35 -25.19 24.78
C GLU A 242 -4.41 -26.07 23.94
N GLU A 243 -4.89 -26.60 22.80
CA GLU A 243 -4.06 -27.35 21.85
C GLU A 243 -3.01 -26.48 21.16
N LEU A 244 -3.35 -25.23 20.86
CA LEU A 244 -2.42 -24.25 20.30
C LEU A 244 -1.35 -23.85 21.33
N GLU A 245 -1.74 -23.64 22.60
CA GLU A 245 -0.82 -23.37 23.70
C GLU A 245 0.15 -24.54 23.90
N ALA A 246 -0.34 -25.79 23.91
CA ALA A 246 0.51 -26.97 24.00
C ALA A 246 1.49 -27.10 22.82
N THR A 247 1.06 -26.77 21.60
CA THR A 247 1.91 -26.86 20.40
C THR A 247 2.99 -25.75 20.37
N LEU A 248 2.65 -24.54 20.81
CA LEU A 248 3.53 -23.36 20.70
C LEU A 248 4.44 -23.17 21.92
N VAL A 249 3.97 -23.54 23.12
CA VAL A 249 4.72 -23.41 24.38
C VAL A 249 5.39 -24.74 24.76
N GLY A 250 4.77 -25.88 24.43
CA GLY A 250 5.23 -27.22 24.84
C GLY A 250 6.50 -27.74 24.16
N GLN A 251 6.98 -27.13 23.07
CA GLN A 251 8.22 -27.58 22.41
C GLN A 251 9.52 -26.98 22.98
N ARG A 252 9.46 -26.01 23.90
CA ARG A 252 10.67 -25.43 24.52
C ARG A 252 10.89 -25.78 26.00
N ALA A 253 9.91 -26.43 26.64
CA ALA A 253 10.00 -26.81 28.06
C ALA A 253 10.20 -28.33 28.27
N GLY A 254 10.61 -29.07 27.23
CA GLY A 254 10.89 -30.51 27.28
C GLY A 254 12.39 -30.83 27.17
N GLY A 255 13.25 -30.04 27.82
CA GLY A 255 14.66 -30.39 28.00
C GLY A 255 14.80 -31.35 29.18
N SER A 256 15.09 -32.61 28.87
CA SER A 256 15.56 -33.70 29.76
C SER A 256 14.69 -34.03 30.98
N VAL A 257 13.85 -35.06 30.81
CA VAL A 257 13.70 -36.09 31.85
C VAL A 257 14.83 -37.10 31.61
N GLU A 258 15.84 -37.08 32.46
CA GLU A 258 16.53 -38.23 33.06
C GLU A 258 17.40 -37.74 34.22
#